data_AF-A0A6G0VUD3-F1
#
_entry.id   AF-A0A6G0VUD3-F1
#
_cell.length_a   1.000
_cell.length_b   1.000
_cell.length_c   1.000
_cell.angle_alpha   90.00
_cell.angle_beta   90.00
_cell.angle_gamma   90.00
#
_symmetry.space_group_name_H-M   'P 1'
#
loop_
_entity.id
_entity.type
_entity.pdbx_description
1 polymer ?
#
loop_
_entity_poly.entity_id
_entity_poly.type
_entity_poly.pdbx_seq_one_letter_code
_entity_poly.pdbx_strand_id
1 'polypeptide(L)'
;HTYDVHSQSEYSDGNGYVKGTYSLVEADGSIRTVEYTADDYNGFNAVVKNEGGYKAPSYSAPAYKPAYSAPAYSAPAYSAPAYKPAYKPTY
;
A
#
# COMPACT_ATOMS: atom_id res chain seq x y z
N HIS A 1 -9.97 25.72 -19.60
CA HIS A 1 -9.62 26.28 -18.28
C HIS A 1 -9.01 25.17 -17.46
N THR A 2 -7.80 25.36 -16.93
CA THR A 2 -7.09 24.40 -16.09
C THR A 2 -7.71 24.44 -14.69
N TYR A 3 -8.09 23.28 -14.13
CA TYR A 3 -8.76 23.16 -12.83
C TYR A 3 -7.78 23.32 -11.66
N ASP A 4 -6.76 24.16 -11.81
CA ASP A 4 -5.72 24.35 -10.82
C ASP A 4 -6.26 25.19 -9.66
N VAL A 5 -6.50 24.55 -8.53
CA VAL A 5 -6.92 25.22 -7.29
C VAL A 5 -5.68 25.40 -6.43
N HIS A 6 -5.22 26.63 -6.32
CA HIS A 6 -4.06 26.99 -5.51
C HIS A 6 -4.28 28.33 -4.77
N SER A 7 -3.53 28.55 -3.70
CA SER A 7 -3.50 29.81 -2.96
C SER A 7 -2.07 30.11 -2.51
N GLN A 8 -1.71 31.39 -2.43
CA GLN A 8 -0.39 31.81 -1.97
C GLN A 8 -0.45 33.13 -1.22
N SER A 9 0.42 33.29 -0.23
CA SER A 9 0.62 34.53 0.51
C SER A 9 2.09 34.67 0.89
N GLU A 10 2.66 35.86 0.74
CA GLU A 10 4.03 36.15 1.11
C GLU A 10 4.10 37.49 1.84
N TYR A 11 5.01 37.55 2.80
CA TYR A 11 5.42 38.76 3.49
C TYR A 11 6.95 38.84 3.50
N SER A 12 7.49 40.02 3.19
CA SER A 12 8.89 40.36 3.40
C SER A 12 9.00 41.64 4.21
N ASP A 13 10.01 41.71 5.08
CA ASP A 13 10.31 42.91 5.85
C ASP A 13 11.27 43.88 5.13
N GLY A 14 11.75 43.51 3.94
CA GLY A 14 12.71 44.29 3.15
C GLY A 14 14.16 44.23 3.63
N ASN A 15 14.47 43.47 4.69
CA ASN A 15 15.80 43.33 5.28
C ASN A 15 16.30 41.88 5.28
N GLY A 16 15.82 41.08 4.32
CA GLY A 16 16.24 39.68 4.15
C GLY A 16 15.34 38.67 4.84
N TYR A 17 14.38 39.07 5.68
CA TYR A 17 13.37 38.14 6.22
C TYR A 17 12.18 38.02 5.26
N VAL A 18 11.84 36.77 4.91
CA VAL A 18 10.66 36.42 4.10
C VAL A 18 9.91 35.30 4.80
N LYS A 19 8.59 35.35 4.78
CA LYS A 19 7.74 34.21 5.14
C LYS A 19 6.53 34.13 4.24
N GLY A 20 6.04 32.93 4.02
CA GLY A 20 4.84 32.77 3.22
C GLY A 20 4.23 31.39 3.32
N THR A 21 3.09 31.25 2.64
CA THR A 21 2.36 30.01 2.49
C THR A 21 2.02 29.79 1.03
N TYR A 22 2.05 28.53 0.60
CA TYR A 22 1.56 28.09 -0.70
C TYR A 22 0.68 26.86 -0.50
N SER A 23 -0.46 26.77 -1.17
CA SER A 23 -1.30 25.58 -1.17
C SER A 23 -1.74 25.17 -2.56
N LEU A 24 -1.85 23.86 -2.79
CA LEU A 24 -2.26 23.24 -4.05
C LEU A 24 -3.18 22.05 -3.77
N VAL A 25 -4.29 21.96 -4.51
CA VAL A 25 -5.09 20.73 -4.59
C VAL A 25 -4.42 19.77 -5.57
N GLU A 26 -3.98 18.63 -5.05
CA GLU A 26 -3.36 17.55 -5.81
C GLU A 26 -4.41 16.71 -6.56
N ALA A 27 -3.96 15.93 -7.54
CA ALA A 27 -4.84 15.10 -8.37
C ALA A 27 -5.66 14.05 -7.59
N ASP A 28 -5.16 13.62 -6.43
CA ASP A 28 -5.85 12.69 -5.52
C ASP A 28 -6.85 13.38 -4.58
N GLY A 29 -7.02 14.70 -4.72
CA GLY A 29 -7.87 15.54 -3.87
C GLY A 29 -7.24 15.91 -2.53
N SER A 30 -5.99 15.53 -2.27
CA SER A 30 -5.26 16.06 -1.11
C SER A 30 -4.88 17.52 -1.31
N ILE A 31 -4.72 18.25 -0.21
CA ILE A 31 -4.22 19.61 -0.19
C ILE A 31 -2.80 19.58 0.35
N ARG A 32 -1.84 19.99 -0.49
CA ARG A 32 -0.48 20.26 -0.05
C ARG A 32 -0.38 21.71 0.36
N THR A 33 0.03 21.97 1.60
CA THR A 33 0.33 23.31 2.12
C THR A 33 1.81 23.39 2.49
N VAL A 34 2.51 24.37 1.97
CA VAL A 34 3.92 24.67 2.27
C VAL A 34 3.95 25.98 3.05
N GLU A 35 4.46 25.94 4.28
CA GLU A 35 4.77 27.12 5.08
C GLU A 35 6.28 27.34 5.04
N TYR A 36 6.75 28.50 4.58
CA TYR A 36 8.19 28.75 4.42
C TYR A 36 8.62 30.05 5.08
N THR A 37 9.91 30.08 5.46
CA THR A 37 10.61 31.24 6.00
C THR A 37 12.02 31.30 5.41
N ALA A 38 12.54 32.49 5.16
CA ALA A 38 13.93 32.71 4.78
C ALA A 38 14.52 33.87 5.58
N ASP A 39 15.76 33.72 6.02
CA ASP A 39 16.54 34.77 6.67
C ASP A 39 18.05 34.57 6.47
N ASP A 40 18.85 35.60 6.76
CA ASP A 40 20.31 35.58 6.53
C ASP A 40 21.09 34.62 7.44
N TYR A 41 20.50 34.19 8.57
CA TYR A 41 21.15 33.34 9.56
C TYR A 41 20.83 31.85 9.37
N ASN A 42 19.57 31.53 9.12
CA ASN A 42 19.03 30.17 9.01
C ASN A 42 18.81 29.74 7.55
N GLY A 43 18.91 30.66 6.59
CA GLY A 43 18.59 30.40 5.19
C GLY A 43 17.11 30.08 4.98
N PHE A 44 16.82 29.38 3.88
CA PHE A 44 15.45 28.97 3.55
C PHE A 44 15.04 27.70 4.31
N ASN A 45 13.88 27.75 4.94
CA ASN A 45 13.26 26.65 5.66
C ASN A 45 11.79 26.52 5.24
N ALA A 46 11.31 25.28 5.09
CA ALA A 46 9.92 25.01 4.73
C ALA A 46 9.36 23.79 5.46
N VAL A 47 8.10 23.89 5.85
CA VAL A 47 7.32 22.80 6.42
C VAL A 47 6.18 22.47 5.46
N VAL A 48 6.12 21.21 5.04
CA VAL A 48 5.09 20.72 4.12
C VAL A 48 4.06 19.91 4.90
N LYS A 49 2.79 20.24 4.74
CA LYS A 49 1.63 19.53 5.30
C LYS A 49 0.81 19.00 4.14
N ASN A 50 0.42 17.72 4.20
CA ASN A 50 -0.44 17.10 3.20
C ASN A 50 -1.70 16.57 3.89
N GLU A 51 -2.87 17.09 3.53
CA GLU A 51 -4.13 16.78 4.19
C GLU A 51 -5.17 16.25 3.20
N GLY A 52 -6.00 15.29 3.62
CA GLY A 52 -7.03 14.69 2.76
C GLY A 52 -6.49 13.59 1.84
N GLY A 53 -7.04 13.50 0.63
CA GLY A 53 -6.66 12.52 -0.39
C GLY A 53 -7.46 11.22 -0.40
N TYR A 54 -7.12 10.35 -1.35
CA TYR A 54 -7.83 9.09 -1.58
C TYR A 54 -7.74 8.15 -0.36
N LYS A 55 -8.88 7.93 0.30
CA LYS A 55 -9.02 6.84 1.29
C LYS A 55 -9.37 5.56 0.55
N ALA A 56 -8.48 4.57 0.61
CA ALA A 56 -8.77 3.26 0.06
C ALA A 56 -10.05 2.69 0.71
N PRO A 57 -10.99 2.13 -0.08
CA PRO A 57 -12.14 1.47 0.49
C PRO A 57 -11.68 0.28 1.34
N SER A 58 -12.18 0.23 2.58
CA SER A 58 -11.99 -0.94 3.44
C SER A 58 -12.97 -2.01 2.99
N TYR A 59 -12.48 -3.06 2.32
CA TYR A 59 -13.29 -4.22 1.99
C TYR A 59 -13.12 -5.28 3.07
N SER A 60 -14.23 -5.79 3.62
CA SER A 60 -14.22 -7.01 4.41
C SER A 60 -14.38 -8.20 3.46
N ALA A 61 -13.44 -9.15 3.51
CA ALA A 61 -13.58 -10.40 2.79
C ALA A 61 -14.77 -11.18 3.40
N PRO A 62 -15.67 -11.76 2.59
CA PRO A 62 -16.73 -12.59 3.11
C PRO A 62 -16.13 -13.82 3.81
N ALA A 63 -16.68 -14.18 4.98
CA ALA A 63 -16.28 -15.38 5.67
C ALA A 63 -16.61 -16.62 4.82
N TYR A 64 -15.58 -17.38 4.44
CA TYR A 64 -15.75 -18.61 3.69
C TYR A 64 -16.58 -19.61 4.51
N LYS A 65 -17.72 -20.03 3.98
CA LYS A 65 -18.54 -21.11 4.53
C LYS A 65 -18.72 -22.17 3.43
N PRO A 66 -17.98 -23.30 3.49
CA PRO A 66 -18.17 -24.36 2.52
C PRO A 66 -19.59 -24.93 2.66
N ALA A 67 -20.33 -24.96 1.54
CA ALA A 67 -21.68 -25.51 1.49
C ALA A 67 -21.72 -27.05 1.48
N TYR A 68 -20.56 -27.71 1.41
CA TYR A 68 -20.46 -29.16 1.30
C TYR A 68 -19.54 -29.74 2.37
N SER A 69 -19.93 -30.91 2.88
CA SER A 69 -19.13 -31.74 3.77
C SER A 69 -17.98 -32.41 3.01
N ALA A 70 -16.80 -32.48 3.63
CA ALA A 70 -15.67 -33.19 3.06
C ALA A 70 -15.99 -34.70 2.99
N PRO A 71 -15.71 -35.37 1.86
CA PRO A 71 -15.95 -36.80 1.73
C PRO A 71 -14.96 -37.58 2.60
N ALA A 72 -15.47 -38.51 3.39
CA ALA A 72 -14.65 -39.49 4.09
C ALA A 72 -14.29 -40.62 3.13
N TYR A 73 -13.01 -40.80 2.84
CA TYR A 73 -12.51 -41.96 2.08
C TYR A 73 -11.98 -43.02 3.04
N SER A 74 -12.38 -44.28 2.81
CA SER A 74 -11.80 -45.43 3.48
C SER A 74 -10.45 -45.77 2.84
N ALA A 75 -9.45 -46.05 3.68
CA ALA A 75 -8.15 -46.49 3.21
C ALA A 75 -8.28 -47.88 2.55
N PRO A 76 -7.73 -48.09 1.34
CA PRO A 76 -7.76 -49.40 0.70
C PRO A 76 -6.85 -50.38 1.46
N ALA A 77 -7.39 -51.56 1.78
CA ALA A 77 -6.61 -52.65 2.32
C ALA A 77 -5.84 -53.33 1.17
N TYR A 78 -4.52 -53.21 1.16
CA TYR A 78 -3.67 -53.92 0.21
C TYR A 78 -3.26 -55.28 0.79
N SER A 79 -3.46 -56.35 0.01
CA SER A 79 -2.90 -57.66 0.30
C SER A 79 -1.49 -57.73 -0.30
N ALA A 80 -0.49 -58.04 0.53
CA ALA A 80 0.88 -58.21 0.06
C ALA A 80 0.98 -59.48 -0.82
N PRO A 81 1.57 -59.40 -2.02
CA PRO A 81 1.77 -60.57 -2.85
C PRO A 81 2.80 -61.51 -2.24
N ALA A 82 2.46 -62.79 -2.12
CA ALA A 82 3.38 -63.83 -1.69
C ALA A 82 4.39 -64.14 -2.81
N TYR A 83 5.62 -63.63 -2.68
CA TYR A 83 6.71 -63.90 -3.61
C TYR A 83 7.23 -65.34 -3.43
N LYS A 84 7.15 -66.17 -4.47
CA LYS A 84 7.85 -67.46 -4.56
C LYS A 84 8.90 -67.40 -5.68
N PRO A 85 10.18 -67.17 -5.38
CA PRO A 85 11.22 -67.27 -6.38
C PRO A 85 11.44 -68.74 -6.75
N ALA A 86 11.10 -69.10 -7.99
CA ALA A 86 11.51 -70.36 -8.59
C ALA A 86 12.65 -70.08 -9.56
N TYR A 87 13.89 -70.18 -9.10
CA TYR A 87 15.05 -70.18 -9.98
C TYR A 87 15.39 -71.63 -10.35
N LYS A 88 15.28 -71.96 -11.64
CA LYS A 88 15.87 -73.18 -12.19
C LYS A 88 17.10 -72.78 -13.01
N PRO A 89 18.31 -73.20 -12.64
CA PRO A 89 19.49 -72.97 -13.46
C PRO A 89 19.45 -73.94 -14.65
N THR A 90 19.82 -73.45 -15.82
CA THR A 90 20.12 -74.27 -17.00
C THR A 90 21.55 -73.96 -17.46
N TYR A 91 22.22 -75.04 -17.83
CA TYR A 91 23.66 -75.27 -18.03
C TYR A 91 24.36 -74.29 -18.97
#